data_AF-A0A9N9FG21-F1
#
_entry.id   AF-A0A9N9FG21-F1
#
_cell.length_a   1.000
_cell.length_b   1.000
_cell.length_c   1.000
_cell.angle_alpha   90.00
_cell.angle_beta   90.00
_cell.angle_gamma   90.00
#
_symmetry.space_group_name_H-M   'P 1'
#
loop_
_entity.id
_entity.type
_entity.pdbx_description
1 polymer ?
#
loop_
_entity_poly.entity_id
_entity_poly.type
_entity_poly.pdbx_seq_one_letter_code
_entity_poly.pdbx_strand_id
1 'polypeptide(L)'
;MSNPQQLQCRMYEEKYPEVDDLVMVNVRQIAEMGAYVKLLEYDNIEGMILLSELSRRRIRSIQKLIRVGRNEVVVVLRVDKEKGYIDLSKRRVSPEDVAKAEEKFNKSKAVHSIMRHVAEKQGVVLEELYKQVGWPLYKKYGHAYEAFKLAITEPEKVFEDTEISKEVMDELLANIKRRLTPLPIKIRADLEVTCFGYEGIDAIKIALKAGEACRTDNIQIKIKLVAPPLYVMITNALDKNLGIEVLEKAIVKIQETIQKSGGDCTVKMKPRAVSSTDDMELEELMARVEKENLEVSGDEDTDAEVEDE
;
A
#
# COMPACT_ATOMS: atom_id res chain seq x y z
N MET A 1 -28.87 22.52 -4.77
CA MET A 1 -28.45 23.00 -3.43
C MET A 1 -28.31 21.77 -2.55
N SER A 2 -27.12 21.20 -2.46
CA SER A 2 -26.87 19.94 -1.74
C SER A 2 -26.79 20.24 -0.25
N ASN A 3 -27.67 19.62 0.53
CA ASN A 3 -27.79 19.86 1.96
C ASN A 3 -26.54 19.28 2.68
N PRO A 4 -25.77 20.04 3.47
CA PRO A 4 -24.54 19.53 4.10
C PRO A 4 -24.77 18.37 5.08
N GLN A 5 -26.02 18.17 5.51
CA GLN A 5 -26.46 17.02 6.32
C GLN A 5 -26.71 15.73 5.52
N GLN A 6 -26.81 15.78 4.17
CA GLN A 6 -27.01 14.58 3.34
C GLN A 6 -25.70 13.82 3.06
N LEU A 7 -24.55 14.44 3.35
CA LEU A 7 -23.20 13.94 3.03
C LEU A 7 -22.41 13.49 4.27
N GLN A 8 -23.02 13.53 5.46
CA GLN A 8 -22.42 13.08 6.70
C GLN A 8 -23.16 11.83 7.18
N CYS A 9 -22.39 10.79 7.48
CA CYS A 9 -22.92 9.53 8.00
C CYS A 9 -21.87 8.89 8.91
N ARG A 10 -22.35 8.24 9.96
CA ARG A 10 -21.59 7.29 10.78
C ARG A 10 -20.98 6.18 9.92
N MET A 11 -19.74 5.80 10.24
CA MET A 11 -19.02 4.74 9.53
C MET A 11 -19.48 3.34 9.97
N TYR A 12 -19.96 3.21 11.22
CA TYR A 12 -20.42 1.96 11.82
C TYR A 12 -21.93 1.96 12.04
N GLU A 13 -22.50 0.76 12.21
CA GLU A 13 -23.93 0.56 12.49
C GLU A 13 -24.32 1.12 13.86
N GLU A 14 -23.46 0.91 14.85
CA GLU A 14 -23.69 1.39 16.20
C GLU A 14 -23.57 2.92 16.27
N LYS A 15 -24.54 3.54 16.94
CA LYS A 15 -24.55 5.00 17.14
C LYS A 15 -23.46 5.47 18.09
N TYR A 16 -23.02 4.61 18.99
CA TYR A 16 -22.01 4.89 20.00
C TYR A 16 -20.95 3.79 19.99
N PRO A 17 -19.68 4.13 20.22
CA PRO A 17 -18.63 3.13 20.40
C PRO A 17 -18.87 2.28 21.65
N GLU A 18 -18.25 1.11 21.69
CA GLU A 18 -18.17 0.30 22.90
C GLU A 18 -17.10 0.83 23.88
N VAL A 19 -17.15 0.34 25.12
CA VAL A 19 -16.13 0.65 26.13
C VAL A 19 -14.82 -0.06 25.77
N ASP A 20 -13.69 0.59 26.04
CA ASP A 20 -12.33 0.18 25.70
C ASP A 20 -11.98 0.18 24.20
N ASP A 21 -12.88 0.71 23.36
CA ASP A 21 -12.69 0.76 21.92
C ASP A 21 -11.76 1.91 21.50
N LEU A 22 -10.91 1.65 20.51
CA LEU A 22 -9.93 2.61 19.98
C LEU A 22 -10.56 3.43 18.86
N VAL A 23 -10.61 4.75 19.04
CA VAL A 23 -11.27 5.66 18.10
C VAL A 23 -10.39 6.86 17.74
N MET A 24 -10.53 7.34 16.51
CA MET A 24 -9.86 8.55 16.04
C MET A 24 -10.75 9.78 16.30
N VAL A 25 -10.21 10.76 17.02
CA VAL A 25 -10.95 11.99 17.38
C VAL A 25 -10.26 13.24 16.85
N ASN A 26 -11.05 14.25 16.50
CA ASN A 26 -10.55 15.58 16.18
C ASN A 26 -10.79 16.53 17.34
N VAL A 27 -9.77 17.27 17.75
CA VAL A 27 -9.87 18.18 18.91
C VAL A 27 -10.58 19.46 18.51
N ARG A 28 -11.76 19.73 19.08
CA ARG A 28 -12.55 20.93 18.78
C ARG A 28 -12.14 22.10 19.66
N GLN A 29 -12.06 21.88 20.97
CA GLN A 29 -11.79 22.94 21.94
C GLN A 29 -11.11 22.37 23.18
N ILE A 30 -10.26 23.18 23.80
CA ILE A 30 -9.61 22.85 25.08
C ILE A 30 -10.24 23.77 26.14
N ALA A 31 -10.75 23.18 27.23
CA ALA A 31 -11.35 23.86 28.36
C ALA A 31 -10.56 23.57 29.65
N GLU A 32 -10.89 24.25 30.75
CA GLU A 32 -10.22 24.07 32.04
C GLU A 32 -10.46 22.70 32.69
N MET A 33 -11.57 22.02 32.36
CA MET A 33 -11.87 20.68 32.88
C MET A 33 -11.35 19.55 31.99
N GLY A 34 -11.08 19.82 30.70
CA GLY A 34 -10.78 18.78 29.72
C GLY A 34 -10.69 19.30 28.28
N ALA A 35 -10.46 18.39 27.34
CA ALA A 35 -10.52 18.68 25.91
C ALA A 35 -11.81 18.11 25.30
N TYR A 36 -12.58 18.97 24.65
CA TYR A 36 -13.73 18.56 23.85
C TYR A 36 -13.26 18.15 22.46
N VAL A 37 -13.63 16.95 22.07
CA VAL A 37 -13.22 16.33 20.81
C VAL A 37 -14.46 15.81 20.06
N LYS A 38 -14.32 15.60 18.76
CA LYS A 38 -15.35 15.03 17.90
C LYS A 38 -14.88 13.68 17.39
N LEU A 39 -15.71 12.65 17.52
CA LEU A 39 -15.42 11.32 16.98
C LEU A 39 -15.69 11.31 15.48
N LEU A 40 -14.65 11.22 14.66
CA LEU A 40 -14.79 11.29 13.19
C LEU A 40 -15.53 10.08 12.61
N GLU A 41 -15.46 8.94 13.30
CA GLU A 41 -16.06 7.68 12.86
C GLU A 41 -17.56 7.58 13.16
N TYR A 42 -18.02 8.32 14.18
CA TYR A 42 -19.40 8.28 14.68
C TYR A 42 -20.08 9.62 14.48
N ASP A 43 -20.16 10.09 13.23
CA ASP A 43 -20.91 11.31 12.84
C ASP A 43 -20.55 12.58 13.64
N ASN A 44 -19.29 12.72 14.04
CA ASN A 44 -18.79 13.86 14.80
C ASN A 44 -19.46 14.06 16.18
N ILE A 45 -19.96 12.98 16.81
CA ILE A 45 -20.44 13.02 18.19
C ILE A 45 -19.36 13.62 19.10
N GLU A 46 -19.79 14.43 20.06
CA GLU A 46 -18.91 15.10 20.99
C GLU A 46 -18.46 14.14 22.09
N GLY A 47 -17.16 14.12 22.35
CA GLY A 47 -16.54 13.41 23.47
C GLY A 47 -15.71 14.36 24.31
N MET A 48 -15.44 13.97 25.56
CA MET A 48 -14.61 14.71 26.49
C MET A 48 -13.41 13.86 26.90
N ILE A 49 -12.22 14.44 26.82
CA ILE A 49 -11.00 13.89 27.42
C ILE A 49 -10.73 14.65 28.71
N LEU A 50 -10.75 13.95 29.85
CA LEU A 50 -10.34 14.55 31.13
C LEU A 50 -8.86 14.88 31.12
N LEU A 51 -8.47 15.98 31.77
CA LEU A 51 -7.05 16.38 31.91
C LEU A 51 -6.19 15.30 32.57
N SER A 52 -6.74 14.58 33.54
CA SER A 52 -6.07 13.44 34.21
C SER A 52 -5.81 12.25 33.27
N GLU A 53 -6.56 12.16 32.18
CA GLU A 53 -6.47 11.08 31.18
C GLU A 53 -5.74 11.52 29.89
N LEU A 54 -5.09 12.70 29.90
CA LEU A 54 -4.32 13.23 28.78
C LEU A 54 -2.91 12.63 28.67
N SER A 55 -2.26 12.39 29.81
CA SER A 55 -0.87 11.94 29.86
C SER A 55 -0.54 11.17 31.14
N ARG A 56 0.41 10.24 31.06
CA ARG A 56 0.96 9.51 32.22
C ARG A 56 1.93 10.37 33.04
N ARG A 57 2.46 11.46 32.47
CA ARG A 57 3.48 12.31 33.11
C ARG A 57 2.88 13.66 33.52
N ARG A 58 3.49 14.32 34.51
CA ARG A 58 3.07 15.67 34.95
C ARG A 58 3.17 16.66 33.79
N ILE A 59 2.04 17.33 33.50
CA ILE A 59 1.88 18.19 32.34
C ILE A 59 2.43 19.58 32.67
N ARG A 60 3.39 20.09 31.86
CA ARG A 60 3.86 21.49 31.94
C ARG A 60 3.01 22.43 31.09
N SER A 61 2.54 21.97 29.93
CA SER A 61 1.65 22.73 29.03
C SER A 61 0.80 21.77 28.19
N ILE A 62 -0.52 21.99 28.22
CA ILE A 62 -1.52 21.17 27.51
C ILE A 62 -1.41 21.36 26.00
N GLN A 63 -1.10 22.58 25.55
CA GLN A 63 -1.01 22.96 24.12
C GLN A 63 0.09 22.19 23.36
N LYS A 64 1.08 21.64 24.06
CA LYS A 64 2.13 20.81 23.45
C LYS A 64 1.67 19.38 23.20
N LEU A 65 0.75 18.87 24.02
CA LEU A 65 0.25 17.49 23.98
C LEU A 65 -0.95 17.33 23.06
N ILE A 66 -1.81 18.35 23.02
CA ILE A 66 -3.02 18.39 22.21
C ILE A 66 -3.13 19.75 21.56
N ARG A 67 -3.38 19.76 20.25
CA ARG A 67 -3.67 20.97 19.49
C ARG A 67 -5.07 20.90 18.90
N VAL A 68 -5.78 22.01 18.98
CA VAL A 68 -7.07 22.18 18.32
C VAL A 68 -6.92 21.92 16.82
N GLY A 69 -7.86 21.17 16.26
CA GLY A 69 -7.90 20.78 14.84
C GLY A 69 -7.03 19.57 14.48
N ARG A 70 -6.22 19.02 15.40
CA ARG A 70 -5.48 17.78 15.14
C ARG A 70 -6.30 16.54 15.47
N ASN A 71 -5.99 15.47 14.73
CA ASN A 71 -6.52 14.15 14.99
C ASN A 71 -5.63 13.44 16.01
N GLU A 72 -6.26 12.77 16.96
CA GLU A 72 -5.62 12.04 18.05
C GLU A 72 -6.32 10.69 18.22
N VAL A 73 -5.55 9.64 18.53
CA VAL A 73 -6.11 8.33 18.88
C VAL A 73 -6.38 8.29 20.38
N VAL A 74 -7.57 7.86 20.75
CA VAL A 74 -8.01 7.74 22.15
C VAL A 74 -8.80 6.45 22.36
N VAL A 75 -8.82 5.98 23.61
CA VAL A 75 -9.67 4.87 24.06
C VAL A 75 -10.94 5.42 24.70
N VAL A 76 -12.07 4.78 24.42
CA VAL A 76 -13.35 5.05 25.08
C VAL A 76 -13.35 4.44 26.48
N LEU A 77 -13.55 5.26 27.52
CA LEU A 77 -13.65 4.78 28.90
C LEU A 77 -15.09 4.48 29.31
N ARG A 78 -15.99 5.37 28.96
CA ARG A 78 -17.39 5.29 29.37
C ARG A 78 -18.26 5.98 28.34
N VAL A 79 -19.41 5.38 28.08
CA VAL A 79 -20.43 5.92 27.20
C VAL A 79 -21.72 6.04 28.00
N ASP A 80 -22.24 7.27 28.09
CA ASP A 80 -23.58 7.55 28.59
C ASP A 80 -24.52 7.69 27.39
N LYS A 81 -25.30 6.64 27.12
CA LYS A 81 -26.23 6.59 25.97
C LYS A 81 -27.44 7.51 26.15
N GLU A 82 -27.79 7.90 27.38
CA GLU A 82 -28.94 8.76 27.66
C GLU A 82 -28.61 10.23 27.40
N LYS A 83 -27.41 10.65 27.82
CA LYS A 83 -26.96 12.04 27.65
C LYS A 83 -26.07 12.26 26.43
N GLY A 84 -25.61 11.19 25.79
CA GLY A 84 -24.70 11.24 24.64
C GLY A 84 -23.27 11.66 25.02
N TYR A 85 -22.89 11.53 26.29
CA TYR A 85 -21.53 11.85 26.74
C TYR A 85 -20.60 10.64 26.58
N ILE A 86 -19.43 10.89 26.00
CA ILE A 86 -18.38 9.89 25.82
C ILE A 86 -17.13 10.38 26.54
N ASP A 87 -16.72 9.64 27.58
CA ASP A 87 -15.47 9.88 28.28
C ASP A 87 -14.34 9.13 27.56
N LEU A 88 -13.28 9.85 27.24
CA LEU A 88 -12.17 9.38 26.43
C LEU A 88 -10.85 9.50 27.20
N SER A 89 -9.91 8.61 26.91
CA SER A 89 -8.56 8.63 27.47
C SER A 89 -7.49 8.49 26.41
N LYS A 90 -6.50 9.39 26.45
CA LYS A 90 -5.26 9.28 25.67
C LYS A 90 -4.17 8.53 26.45
N ARG A 91 -4.27 8.49 27.78
CA ARG A 91 -3.27 7.91 28.68
C ARG A 91 -3.15 6.38 28.57
N ARG A 92 -4.25 5.71 28.26
CA ARG A 92 -4.33 4.24 28.19
C ARG A 92 -3.88 3.67 26.84
N VAL A 93 -3.71 4.51 25.82
CA VAL A 93 -3.32 4.08 24.48
C VAL A 93 -1.84 3.71 24.44
N SER A 94 -1.50 2.51 23.98
CA SER A 94 -0.12 2.09 23.72
C SER A 94 0.29 2.49 22.30
N PRO A 95 1.59 2.68 21.99
CA PRO A 95 2.02 3.02 20.63
C PRO A 95 1.63 1.96 19.58
N GLU A 96 1.57 0.69 19.96
CA GLU A 96 1.06 -0.39 19.08
C GLU A 96 -0.43 -0.23 18.78
N ASP A 97 -1.21 0.22 19.77
CA ASP A 97 -2.64 0.47 19.62
C ASP A 97 -2.92 1.71 18.77
N VAL A 98 -2.06 2.74 18.86
CA VAL A 98 -2.11 3.90 17.96
C VAL A 98 -1.96 3.46 16.51
N ALA A 99 -0.96 2.63 16.21
CA ALA A 99 -0.73 2.16 14.84
C ALA A 99 -1.91 1.33 14.31
N LYS A 100 -2.47 0.43 15.13
CA LYS A 100 -3.67 -0.37 14.75
C LYS A 100 -4.88 0.52 14.50
N ALA A 101 -5.11 1.51 15.37
CA ALA A 101 -6.23 2.45 15.24
C ALA A 101 -6.07 3.35 14.01
N GLU A 102 -4.86 3.84 13.73
CA GLU A 102 -4.57 4.59 12.51
C GLU A 102 -4.79 3.75 11.26
N GLU A 103 -4.40 2.48 11.27
CA GLU A 103 -4.64 1.57 10.15
C GLU A 103 -6.14 1.32 9.93
N LYS A 104 -6.90 1.02 11.00
CA LYS A 104 -8.36 0.84 10.96
C LYS A 104 -9.05 2.11 10.46
N PHE A 105 -8.67 3.27 11.00
CA PHE A 105 -9.22 4.56 10.60
C PHE A 105 -8.92 4.88 9.13
N ASN A 106 -7.70 4.61 8.65
CA ASN A 106 -7.35 4.81 7.24
C ASN A 106 -8.17 3.90 6.31
N LYS A 107 -8.38 2.63 6.70
CA LYS A 107 -9.26 1.70 5.97
C LYS A 107 -10.70 2.23 5.93
N SER A 108 -11.28 2.61 7.07
CA SER A 108 -12.65 3.14 7.16
C SER A 108 -12.81 4.47 6.42
N LYS A 109 -11.81 5.37 6.48
CA LYS A 109 -11.79 6.63 5.74
C LYS A 109 -11.75 6.41 4.23
N ALA A 110 -11.01 5.42 3.75
CA ALA A 110 -10.98 5.06 2.34
C ALA A 110 -12.36 4.58 1.87
N VAL A 111 -13.00 3.69 2.63
CA VAL A 111 -14.37 3.22 2.37
C VAL A 111 -15.35 4.40 2.36
N HIS A 112 -15.31 5.26 3.39
CA HIS A 112 -16.18 6.43 3.50
C HIS A 112 -15.99 7.43 2.36
N SER A 113 -14.74 7.63 1.90
CA SER A 113 -14.47 8.50 0.75
C SER A 113 -15.04 7.93 -0.55
N ILE A 114 -15.03 6.61 -0.73
CA ILE A 114 -15.61 5.95 -1.91
C ILE A 114 -17.14 6.07 -1.86
N MET A 115 -17.76 5.74 -0.71
CA MET A 115 -19.21 5.84 -0.52
C MET A 115 -19.70 7.28 -0.70
N ARG A 116 -18.96 8.28 -0.19
CA ARG A 116 -19.31 9.70 -0.37
C ARG A 116 -19.30 10.10 -1.84
N HIS A 117 -18.32 9.66 -2.62
CA HIS A 117 -18.23 10.00 -4.03
C HIS A 117 -19.36 9.37 -4.84
N VAL A 118 -19.72 8.13 -4.53
CA VAL A 118 -20.87 7.44 -5.14
C VAL A 118 -22.18 8.16 -4.77
N ALA A 119 -22.34 8.54 -3.50
CA ALA A 119 -23.52 9.27 -3.02
C ALA A 119 -23.66 10.65 -3.67
N GLU A 120 -22.58 11.41 -3.82
CA GLU A 120 -22.59 12.74 -4.45
C GLU A 120 -22.98 12.67 -5.93
N LYS A 121 -22.53 11.64 -6.64
CA LYS A 121 -22.80 11.46 -8.08
C LYS A 121 -24.22 10.98 -8.37
N GLN A 122 -24.76 10.11 -7.50
CA GLN A 122 -26.10 9.53 -7.64
C GLN A 122 -27.18 10.35 -6.91
N GLY A 123 -26.78 11.33 -6.09
CA GLY A 123 -27.71 12.16 -5.31
C GLY A 123 -28.48 11.40 -4.23
N VAL A 124 -28.01 10.21 -3.84
CA VAL A 124 -28.62 9.38 -2.78
C VAL A 124 -28.14 9.81 -1.40
N VAL A 125 -28.98 9.60 -0.38
CA VAL A 125 -28.63 9.89 1.01
C VAL A 125 -27.58 8.90 1.48
N LEU A 126 -26.46 9.40 2.01
CA LEU A 126 -25.33 8.56 2.41
C LEU A 126 -25.72 7.51 3.45
N GLU A 127 -26.64 7.81 4.37
CA GLU A 127 -27.11 6.86 5.39
C GLU A 127 -27.85 5.65 4.79
N GLU A 128 -28.63 5.83 3.73
CA GLU A 128 -29.34 4.74 3.06
C GLU A 128 -28.37 3.80 2.36
N LEU A 129 -27.33 4.36 1.72
CA LEU A 129 -26.25 3.59 1.11
C LEU A 129 -25.46 2.80 2.17
N TYR A 130 -25.21 3.37 3.34
CA TYR A 130 -24.56 2.67 4.45
C TYR A 130 -25.42 1.55 5.04
N LYS A 131 -26.74 1.74 5.14
CA LYS A 131 -27.69 0.71 5.57
C LYS A 131 -27.71 -0.48 4.62
N GLN A 132 -27.71 -0.21 3.33
CA GLN A 132 -27.81 -1.25 2.30
C GLN A 132 -26.48 -1.97 2.05
N VAL A 133 -25.35 -1.24 2.02
CA VAL A 133 -24.05 -1.79 1.62
C VAL A 133 -23.08 -1.86 2.78
N GLY A 134 -22.94 -0.76 3.52
CA GLY A 134 -21.93 -0.62 4.55
C GLY A 134 -22.08 -1.66 5.66
N TRP A 135 -23.20 -1.65 6.37
CA TRP A 135 -23.41 -2.47 7.57
C TRP A 135 -23.46 -3.99 7.29
N PRO A 136 -24.11 -4.47 6.22
CA PRO A 136 -24.05 -5.89 5.86
C PRO A 136 -22.61 -6.37 5.56
N LEU A 137 -21.81 -5.54 4.89
CA LEU A 137 -20.41 -5.86 4.61
C LEU A 137 -19.56 -5.91 5.88
N TYR A 138 -19.77 -4.98 6.82
CA TYR A 138 -19.10 -5.01 8.13
C TYR A 138 -19.44 -6.30 8.91
N LYS A 139 -20.68 -6.77 8.84
CA LYS A 139 -21.11 -7.99 9.54
C LYS A 139 -20.56 -9.27 8.93
N LYS A 140 -20.46 -9.36 7.60
CA LYS A 140 -19.96 -10.56 6.89
C LYS A 140 -18.44 -10.71 6.94
N TYR A 141 -17.72 -9.63 6.69
CA TYR A 141 -16.25 -9.67 6.50
C TYR A 141 -15.48 -9.01 7.65
N GLY A 142 -16.16 -8.55 8.70
CA GLY A 142 -15.56 -7.81 9.82
C GLY A 142 -15.18 -6.37 9.48
N HIS A 143 -14.63 -6.11 8.28
CA HIS A 143 -14.33 -4.76 7.80
C HIS A 143 -14.71 -4.59 6.33
N ALA A 144 -15.45 -3.52 6.02
CA ALA A 144 -15.87 -3.20 4.64
C ALA A 144 -14.70 -3.02 3.64
N TYR A 145 -13.49 -2.79 4.14
CA TYR A 145 -12.29 -2.62 3.31
C TYR A 145 -11.81 -3.95 2.72
N GLU A 146 -11.92 -5.04 3.47
CA GLU A 146 -11.57 -6.38 2.99
C GLU A 146 -12.62 -6.86 1.99
N ALA A 147 -13.89 -6.58 2.25
CA ALA A 147 -14.96 -6.82 1.28
C ALA A 147 -14.72 -6.05 -0.03
N PHE A 148 -14.28 -4.79 0.02
CA PHE A 148 -13.95 -4.03 -1.19
C PHE A 148 -12.74 -4.56 -1.94
N LYS A 149 -11.74 -5.11 -1.25
CA LYS A 149 -10.62 -5.81 -1.90
C LYS A 149 -11.11 -7.08 -2.62
N LEU A 150 -11.96 -7.86 -1.97
CA LEU A 150 -12.55 -9.06 -2.57
C LEU A 150 -13.47 -8.70 -3.75
N ALA A 151 -14.19 -7.58 -3.68
CA ALA A 151 -15.05 -7.10 -4.75
C ALA A 151 -14.31 -6.79 -6.07
N ILE A 152 -12.98 -6.59 -6.02
CA ILE A 152 -12.16 -6.46 -7.25
C ILE A 152 -12.05 -7.79 -7.97
N THR A 153 -11.87 -8.88 -7.23
CA THR A 153 -11.64 -10.24 -7.76
C THR A 153 -12.96 -10.98 -8.00
N GLU A 154 -13.90 -10.88 -7.06
CA GLU A 154 -15.18 -11.59 -7.06
C GLU A 154 -16.32 -10.60 -6.71
N PRO A 155 -16.79 -9.79 -7.67
CA PRO A 155 -17.84 -8.81 -7.41
C PRO A 155 -19.18 -9.44 -7.03
N GLU A 156 -19.52 -10.60 -7.59
CA GLU A 156 -20.84 -11.22 -7.41
C GLU A 156 -21.06 -11.74 -5.99
N LYS A 157 -20.09 -12.42 -5.38
CA LYS A 157 -20.22 -12.98 -4.01
C LYS A 157 -20.31 -11.91 -2.93
N VAL A 158 -19.68 -10.75 -3.15
CA VAL A 158 -19.65 -9.67 -2.16
C VAL A 158 -20.99 -8.91 -2.13
N PHE A 159 -21.65 -8.78 -3.28
CA PHE A 159 -22.89 -8.01 -3.42
C PHE A 159 -24.16 -8.87 -3.51
N GLU A 160 -24.07 -10.20 -3.35
CA GLU A 160 -25.22 -11.13 -3.41
C GLU A 160 -26.41 -10.74 -2.50
N ASP A 161 -26.14 -10.17 -1.32
CA ASP A 161 -27.20 -9.75 -0.37
C ASP A 161 -27.60 -8.27 -0.53
N THR A 162 -27.10 -7.58 -1.55
CA THR A 162 -27.23 -6.12 -1.67
C THR A 162 -28.24 -5.77 -2.75
N GLU A 163 -29.46 -5.45 -2.35
CA GLU A 163 -30.50 -4.94 -3.26
C GLU A 163 -30.28 -3.46 -3.59
N ILE A 164 -29.42 -3.17 -4.57
CA ILE A 164 -29.32 -1.83 -5.16
C ILE A 164 -29.55 -1.88 -6.67
N SER A 165 -30.01 -0.75 -7.23
CA SER A 165 -29.96 -0.50 -8.66
C SER A 165 -28.56 -0.77 -9.23
N LYS A 166 -28.52 -1.54 -10.32
CA LYS A 166 -27.30 -1.96 -11.03
C LYS A 166 -26.37 -0.77 -11.36
N GLU A 167 -26.95 0.41 -11.58
CA GLU A 167 -26.23 1.66 -11.84
C GLU A 167 -25.33 2.13 -10.69
N VAL A 168 -25.78 1.99 -9.44
CA VAL A 168 -24.96 2.36 -8.26
C VAL A 168 -23.85 1.34 -8.06
N MET A 169 -24.15 0.06 -8.29
CA MET A 169 -23.19 -1.04 -8.15
C MET A 169 -22.05 -0.93 -9.16
N ASP A 170 -22.36 -0.64 -10.43
CA ASP A 170 -21.36 -0.46 -11.48
C ASP A 170 -20.45 0.75 -11.20
N GLU A 171 -21.02 1.85 -10.72
CA GLU A 171 -20.24 3.04 -10.36
C GLU A 171 -19.40 2.81 -9.09
N LEU A 172 -19.93 2.07 -8.11
CA LEU A 172 -19.20 1.67 -6.92
C LEU A 172 -18.00 0.79 -7.32
N LEU A 173 -18.21 -0.22 -8.17
CA LEU A 173 -17.15 -1.07 -8.70
C LEU A 173 -16.11 -0.28 -9.51
N ALA A 174 -16.54 0.66 -10.33
CA ALA A 174 -15.64 1.54 -11.08
C ALA A 174 -14.77 2.39 -10.15
N ASN A 175 -15.34 2.93 -9.07
CA ASN A 175 -14.59 3.69 -8.08
C ASN A 175 -13.67 2.84 -7.22
N ILE A 176 -14.10 1.63 -6.84
CA ILE A 176 -13.25 0.66 -6.12
C ILE A 176 -12.07 0.27 -6.99
N LYS A 177 -12.27 -0.06 -8.27
CA LYS A 177 -11.17 -0.35 -9.21
C LYS A 177 -10.24 0.86 -9.38
N ARG A 178 -10.76 2.08 -9.48
CA ARG A 178 -9.91 3.27 -9.63
C ARG A 178 -9.07 3.60 -8.40
N ARG A 179 -9.61 3.39 -7.19
CA ARG A 179 -8.95 3.84 -5.94
C ARG A 179 -8.27 2.74 -5.15
N LEU A 180 -8.72 1.49 -5.31
CA LEU A 180 -8.31 0.36 -4.50
C LEU A 180 -7.59 -0.73 -5.31
N THR A 181 -7.54 -0.63 -6.65
CA THR A 181 -6.70 -1.54 -7.44
C THR A 181 -5.25 -1.35 -7.02
N PRO A 182 -4.60 -2.43 -6.54
CA PRO A 182 -3.19 -2.37 -6.18
C PRO A 182 -2.40 -1.96 -7.42
N LEU A 183 -1.58 -0.92 -7.29
CA LEU A 183 -0.64 -0.57 -8.33
C LEU A 183 0.35 -1.74 -8.46
N PRO A 184 0.71 -2.15 -9.68
CA PRO A 184 1.67 -3.21 -9.88
C PRO A 184 3.00 -2.81 -9.24
N ILE A 185 3.47 -3.65 -8.32
CA ILE A 185 4.75 -3.49 -7.64
C ILE A 185 5.82 -4.08 -8.54
N LYS A 186 6.89 -3.31 -8.76
CA LYS A 186 8.08 -3.81 -9.43
C LYS A 186 8.87 -4.68 -8.45
N ILE A 187 9.27 -5.86 -8.88
CA ILE A 187 10.09 -6.80 -8.12
C ILE A 187 11.37 -7.00 -8.91
N ARG A 188 12.50 -6.91 -8.22
CA ARG A 188 13.83 -6.98 -8.79
C ARG A 188 14.62 -8.12 -8.18
N ALA A 189 15.42 -8.79 -9.00
CA ALA A 189 16.46 -9.72 -8.57
C ALA A 189 17.74 -9.48 -9.36
N ASP A 190 18.88 -9.53 -8.69
CA ASP A 190 20.20 -9.34 -9.31
C ASP A 190 20.93 -10.68 -9.37
N LEU A 191 21.32 -11.03 -10.59
CA LEU A 191 21.98 -12.28 -10.93
C LEU A 191 23.38 -12.00 -11.47
N GLU A 192 24.35 -12.77 -11.00
CA GLU A 192 25.67 -12.88 -11.59
C GLU A 192 25.72 -14.19 -12.37
N VAL A 193 25.86 -14.09 -13.69
CA VAL A 193 25.88 -15.24 -14.58
C VAL A 193 27.23 -15.30 -15.27
N THR A 194 27.94 -16.40 -15.07
CA THR A 194 29.26 -16.65 -15.67
C THR A 194 29.24 -17.96 -16.43
N CYS A 195 29.83 -17.97 -17.62
CA CYS A 195 30.06 -19.21 -18.37
C CYS A 195 31.37 -19.06 -19.14
N PHE A 196 32.33 -19.94 -18.83
CA PHE A 196 33.68 -19.91 -19.40
C PHE A 196 33.84 -20.87 -20.61
N GLY A 197 32.74 -21.46 -21.08
CA GLY A 197 32.75 -22.34 -22.25
C GLY A 197 32.90 -21.58 -23.57
N TYR A 198 33.34 -22.28 -24.62
CA TYR A 198 33.48 -21.74 -25.98
C TYR A 198 32.15 -21.20 -26.54
N GLU A 199 31.02 -21.79 -26.12
CA GLU A 199 29.65 -21.36 -26.44
C GLU A 199 29.00 -20.56 -25.28
N GLY A 200 29.79 -19.93 -24.41
CA GLY A 200 29.29 -19.32 -23.17
C GLY A 200 28.24 -18.23 -23.40
N ILE A 201 28.38 -17.41 -24.45
CA ILE A 201 27.43 -16.34 -24.77
C ILE A 201 26.07 -16.92 -25.18
N ASP A 202 26.06 -18.01 -25.95
CA ASP A 202 24.83 -18.65 -26.41
C ASP A 202 24.15 -19.43 -25.27
N ALA A 203 24.93 -20.08 -24.40
CA ALA A 203 24.43 -20.70 -23.18
C ALA A 203 23.73 -19.66 -22.27
N ILE A 204 24.32 -18.48 -22.09
CA ILE A 204 23.74 -17.39 -21.30
C ILE A 204 22.44 -16.90 -21.95
N LYS A 205 22.42 -16.65 -23.27
CA LYS A 205 21.20 -16.23 -23.98
C LYS A 205 20.07 -17.24 -23.87
N ILE A 206 20.37 -18.54 -24.00
CA ILE A 206 19.39 -19.63 -23.87
C ILE A 206 18.84 -19.68 -22.45
N ALA A 207 19.70 -19.57 -21.44
CA ALA A 207 19.28 -19.56 -20.04
C ALA A 207 18.39 -18.35 -19.71
N LEU A 208 18.74 -17.14 -20.16
CA LEU A 208 17.94 -15.94 -19.97
C LEU A 208 16.58 -16.04 -20.68
N LYS A 209 16.56 -16.58 -21.90
CA LYS A 209 15.32 -16.82 -22.65
C LYS A 209 14.43 -17.87 -21.99
N ALA A 210 15.01 -18.91 -21.38
CA ALA A 210 14.29 -19.89 -20.58
C ALA A 210 13.70 -19.27 -19.30
N GLY A 211 14.41 -18.31 -18.70
CA GLY A 211 13.91 -17.49 -17.58
C GLY A 211 12.72 -16.60 -17.99
N GLU A 212 12.79 -15.97 -19.17
CA GLU A 212 11.69 -15.16 -19.72
C GLU A 212 10.46 -16.01 -20.07
N ALA A 213 10.66 -17.26 -20.49
CA ALA A 213 9.58 -18.21 -20.79
C ALA A 213 8.77 -18.67 -19.55
N CYS A 214 9.23 -18.40 -18.32
CA CYS A 214 8.47 -18.62 -17.09
C CYS A 214 7.34 -17.59 -16.85
N ARG A 215 7.04 -16.75 -17.84
CA ARG A 215 5.98 -15.76 -17.79
C ARG A 215 4.60 -16.41 -17.54
N THR A 216 3.86 -15.87 -16.58
CA THR A 216 2.41 -16.07 -16.44
C THR A 216 1.68 -14.93 -17.16
N ASP A 217 0.45 -15.13 -17.64
CA ASP A 217 -0.31 -14.14 -18.45
C ASP A 217 -0.32 -12.71 -17.86
N ASN A 218 -0.33 -12.57 -16.54
CA ASN A 218 -0.34 -11.28 -15.84
C ASN A 218 1.04 -10.76 -15.39
N ILE A 219 2.12 -11.55 -15.50
CA ILE A 219 3.42 -11.26 -14.88
C ILE A 219 4.52 -11.32 -15.94
N GLN A 220 4.92 -10.17 -16.48
CA GLN A 220 6.00 -10.09 -17.47
C GLN A 220 7.35 -9.96 -16.78
N ILE A 221 8.29 -10.85 -17.11
CA ILE A 221 9.68 -10.80 -16.64
C ILE A 221 10.51 -10.10 -17.73
N LYS A 222 11.26 -9.07 -17.35
CA LYS A 222 12.23 -8.38 -18.23
C LYS A 222 13.62 -8.53 -17.64
N ILE A 223 14.54 -9.09 -18.41
CA ILE A 223 15.94 -9.23 -18.00
C ILE A 223 16.76 -8.18 -18.73
N LYS A 224 17.49 -7.34 -17.99
CA LYS A 224 18.41 -6.33 -18.51
C LYS A 224 19.84 -6.70 -18.10
N LEU A 225 20.79 -6.46 -18.99
CA LEU A 225 22.20 -6.49 -18.66
C LEU A 225 22.61 -5.13 -18.09
N VAL A 226 23.29 -5.12 -16.95
CA VAL A 226 23.89 -3.90 -16.37
C VAL A 226 25.35 -3.80 -16.81
N ALA A 227 26.11 -4.85 -16.51
CA ALA A 227 27.51 -5.01 -16.87
C ALA A 227 27.78 -6.52 -16.94
N PRO A 228 28.59 -7.08 -17.85
CA PRO A 228 29.06 -8.45 -17.68
C PRO A 228 29.85 -8.56 -16.36
N PRO A 229 29.63 -9.56 -15.47
CA PRO A 229 28.67 -10.68 -15.50
C PRO A 229 27.32 -10.45 -14.77
N LEU A 230 26.97 -9.20 -14.44
CA LEU A 230 25.76 -8.77 -13.73
C LEU A 230 24.53 -8.52 -14.63
N TYR A 231 23.47 -9.25 -14.34
CA TYR A 231 22.15 -9.16 -14.96
C TYR A 231 21.09 -8.81 -13.91
N VAL A 232 20.09 -8.04 -14.32
CA VAL A 232 18.97 -7.64 -13.46
C VAL A 232 17.68 -8.13 -14.08
N MET A 233 16.90 -8.86 -13.29
CA MET A 233 15.56 -9.30 -13.66
C MET A 233 14.53 -8.42 -12.97
N ILE A 234 13.62 -7.86 -13.76
CA ILE A 234 12.56 -6.95 -13.31
C ILE A 234 11.23 -7.55 -13.71
N THR A 235 10.34 -7.68 -12.75
CA THR A 235 9.00 -8.22 -12.95
C THR A 235 7.97 -7.30 -12.34
N ASN A 236 6.87 -7.06 -13.03
CA ASN A 236 5.74 -6.31 -12.48
C ASN A 236 4.67 -7.29 -12.00
N ALA A 237 4.30 -7.24 -10.73
CA ALA A 237 3.26 -8.08 -10.16
C ALA A 237 2.30 -7.27 -9.29
N LEU A 238 1.01 -7.63 -9.31
CA LEU A 238 0.00 -7.06 -8.41
C LEU A 238 0.20 -7.53 -6.97
N ASP A 239 0.65 -8.79 -6.81
CA ASP A 239 0.92 -9.42 -5.54
C ASP A 239 2.42 -9.63 -5.32
N LYS A 240 2.89 -9.17 -4.16
CA LYS A 240 4.30 -9.29 -3.75
C LYS A 240 4.75 -10.75 -3.67
N ASN A 241 3.93 -11.62 -3.10
CA ASN A 241 4.32 -13.01 -2.81
C ASN A 241 4.36 -13.85 -4.09
N LEU A 242 3.32 -13.77 -4.93
CA LEU A 242 3.26 -14.48 -6.20
C LEU A 242 4.39 -14.03 -7.14
N GLY A 243 4.70 -12.73 -7.17
CA GLY A 243 5.79 -12.23 -8.00
C GLY A 243 7.19 -12.69 -7.53
N ILE A 244 7.41 -12.81 -6.21
CA ILE A 244 8.65 -13.39 -5.66
C ILE A 244 8.77 -14.87 -6.05
N GLU A 245 7.70 -15.65 -5.89
CA GLU A 245 7.71 -17.08 -6.21
C GLU A 245 7.97 -17.35 -7.70
N VAL A 246 7.40 -16.55 -8.59
CA VAL A 246 7.63 -16.64 -10.05
C VAL A 246 9.09 -16.31 -10.39
N LEU A 247 9.66 -15.27 -9.76
CA LEU A 247 11.07 -14.92 -9.94
C LEU A 247 11.99 -16.02 -9.41
N GLU A 248 11.73 -16.60 -8.24
CA GLU A 248 12.51 -17.72 -7.70
C GLU A 248 12.46 -18.94 -8.64
N LYS A 249 11.29 -19.29 -9.18
CA LYS A 249 11.16 -20.34 -10.19
C LYS A 249 11.97 -20.04 -11.45
N ALA A 250 12.01 -18.78 -11.90
CA ALA A 250 12.83 -18.37 -13.03
C ALA A 250 14.33 -18.50 -12.73
N ILE A 251 14.79 -18.10 -11.53
CA ILE A 251 16.18 -18.24 -11.08
C ILE A 251 16.62 -19.70 -11.10
N VAL A 252 15.79 -20.60 -10.56
CA VAL A 252 16.09 -22.04 -10.53
C VAL A 252 16.24 -22.60 -11.94
N LYS A 253 15.34 -22.26 -12.88
CA LYS A 253 15.48 -22.70 -14.29
C LYS A 253 16.71 -22.12 -14.99
N ILE A 254 17.04 -20.87 -14.72
CA ILE A 254 18.27 -20.23 -15.23
C ILE A 254 19.50 -20.99 -14.71
N GLN A 255 19.53 -21.28 -13.42
CA GLN A 255 20.61 -22.04 -12.78
C GLN A 255 20.76 -23.44 -13.37
N GLU A 256 19.67 -24.20 -13.54
CA GLU A 256 19.71 -25.53 -14.17
C GLU A 256 20.24 -25.49 -15.61
N THR A 257 19.86 -24.47 -16.39
CA THR A 257 20.27 -24.34 -17.80
C THR A 257 21.75 -23.95 -17.92
N ILE A 258 22.22 -23.07 -17.04
CA ILE A 258 23.62 -22.63 -16.98
C ILE A 258 24.51 -23.77 -16.50
N GLN A 259 24.08 -24.55 -15.50
CA GLN A 259 24.85 -25.65 -14.96
C GLN A 259 25.03 -26.80 -15.97
N LYS A 260 24.00 -27.07 -16.81
CA LYS A 260 24.12 -28.02 -17.94
C LYS A 260 25.17 -27.58 -18.97
N SER A 261 25.39 -26.28 -19.10
CA SER A 261 26.32 -25.69 -20.05
C SER A 261 27.70 -25.43 -19.44
N GLY A 262 27.94 -25.85 -18.19
CA GLY A 262 29.22 -25.67 -17.49
C GLY A 262 29.50 -24.26 -16.99
N GLY A 263 28.46 -23.42 -16.84
CA GLY A 263 28.57 -22.12 -16.19
C GLY A 263 28.15 -22.13 -14.71
N ASP A 264 28.33 -21.00 -14.04
CA ASP A 264 27.89 -20.74 -12.66
C ASP A 264 26.94 -19.53 -12.59
N CYS A 265 25.95 -19.61 -11.71
CA CYS A 265 24.96 -18.56 -11.50
C CYS A 265 24.84 -18.25 -10.00
N THR A 266 25.27 -17.06 -9.60
CA THR A 266 25.21 -16.58 -8.21
C THR A 266 24.18 -15.46 -8.08
N VAL A 267 23.26 -15.58 -7.11
CA VAL A 267 22.24 -14.56 -6.84
C VAL A 267 22.83 -13.51 -5.88
N LYS A 268 23.16 -12.31 -6.37
CA LYS A 268 23.64 -11.21 -5.52
C LYS A 268 22.53 -10.60 -4.69
N MET A 269 21.35 -10.43 -5.29
CA MET A 269 20.18 -9.88 -4.60
C MET A 269 18.97 -10.77 -4.84
N LYS A 270 18.43 -11.32 -3.76
CA LYS A 270 17.19 -12.12 -3.79
C LYS A 270 16.01 -11.26 -4.27
N PRO A 271 14.96 -11.88 -4.86
CA PRO A 271 13.79 -11.17 -5.34
C PRO A 271 13.17 -10.28 -4.25
N ARG A 272 13.17 -8.97 -4.46
CA ARG A 272 12.60 -7.99 -3.54
C ARG A 272 11.78 -6.96 -4.29
N ALA A 273 10.65 -6.57 -3.70
CA ALA A 273 9.87 -5.42 -4.16
C ALA A 273 10.73 -4.15 -4.07
N VAL A 274 10.94 -3.50 -5.21
CA VAL A 274 11.72 -2.26 -5.31
C VAL A 274 10.84 -1.06 -5.06
N SER A 275 11.40 -0.08 -4.35
CA SER A 275 10.82 1.23 -4.15
C SER A 275 11.26 2.19 -5.25
N SER A 276 10.61 3.35 -5.36
CA SER A 276 10.99 4.38 -6.34
C SER A 276 12.44 4.84 -6.19
N THR A 277 13.01 4.75 -4.99
CA THR A 277 14.40 5.09 -4.71
C THR A 277 15.38 4.06 -5.30
N ASP A 278 15.06 2.76 -5.18
CA ASP A 278 15.89 1.67 -5.70
C ASP A 278 15.94 1.67 -7.24
N ASP A 279 14.87 2.12 -7.89
CA ASP A 279 14.81 2.29 -9.35
C ASP A 279 15.78 3.40 -9.82
N MET A 280 15.85 4.51 -9.07
CA MET A 280 16.71 5.65 -9.41
C MET A 280 18.19 5.30 -9.26
N GLU A 281 18.55 4.60 -8.17
CA GLU A 281 19.92 4.12 -7.94
C GLU A 281 20.39 3.15 -9.03
N LEU A 282 19.50 2.30 -9.55
CA LEU A 282 19.82 1.39 -10.65
C LEU A 282 20.10 2.15 -11.94
N GLU A 283 19.27 3.14 -12.25
CA GLU A 283 19.39 3.91 -13.49
C GLU A 283 20.67 4.74 -13.49
N GLU A 284 21.04 5.31 -12.34
CA GLU A 284 22.34 5.97 -12.15
C GLU A 284 23.52 5.00 -12.30
N LEU A 285 23.40 3.78 -11.76
CA LEU A 285 24.44 2.77 -11.88
C LEU A 285 24.58 2.27 -13.32
N MET A 286 23.48 2.07 -14.04
CA MET A 286 23.50 1.73 -15.47
C MET A 286 24.15 2.85 -16.30
N ALA A 287 23.78 4.11 -16.06
CA ALA A 287 24.35 5.26 -16.76
C ALA A 287 25.85 5.43 -16.47
N ARG A 288 26.30 5.19 -15.23
CA ARG A 288 27.73 5.25 -14.89
C ARG A 288 28.52 4.17 -15.62
N VAL A 289 28.04 2.93 -15.60
CA VAL A 289 28.70 1.81 -16.29
C VAL A 289 28.70 2.02 -17.80
N GLU A 290 27.61 2.52 -18.37
CA GLU A 290 27.54 2.84 -19.80
C GLU A 290 28.55 3.93 -20.18
N LYS A 291 28.68 4.97 -19.36
CA LYS A 291 29.67 6.03 -19.54
C LYS A 291 31.11 5.51 -19.44
N GLU A 292 31.40 4.68 -18.43
CA GLU A 292 32.72 4.03 -18.27
C GLU A 292 33.04 3.13 -19.48
N ASN A 293 32.07 2.41 -20.04
CA ASN A 293 32.27 1.60 -21.24
C ASN A 293 32.49 2.44 -22.50
N LEU A 294 31.85 3.61 -22.61
CA LEU A 294 31.99 4.53 -23.74
C LEU A 294 33.34 5.26 -23.74
N GLU A 295 33.87 5.62 -22.58
CA GLU A 295 35.11 6.40 -22.42
C GLU A 295 36.39 5.60 -22.71
N VAL A 296 36.32 4.25 -22.76
CA VAL A 296 37.50 3.38 -22.99
C VAL A 296 37.78 3.13 -24.48
N SER A 297 36.96 3.65 -25.40
CA SER A 297 37.20 3.56 -26.85
C SER A 297 38.19 4.64 -27.32
N GLY A 298 39.49 4.44 -27.11
CA GLY A 298 40.52 5.34 -27.62
C GLY A 298 41.96 4.94 -27.28
N ASP A 299 42.42 3.78 -27.76
CA ASP A 299 43.80 3.70 -28.22
C ASP A 299 43.80 4.21 -29.67
N GLU A 300 44.19 5.47 -29.85
CA GLU A 300 44.70 5.95 -31.13
C GLU A 300 46.00 5.19 -31.40
N ASP A 301 46.01 4.43 -32.50
CA ASP A 301 47.22 3.90 -33.13
C ASP A 301 48.26 5.03 -33.24
N THR A 302 49.27 5.00 -32.38
CA THR A 302 50.49 5.79 -32.53
C THR A 302 51.45 5.04 -33.46
N ASP A 303 51.03 4.84 -34.71
CA ASP A 303 51.96 4.60 -35.82
C ASP A 303 52.56 5.96 -36.21
N ALA A 304 53.50 6.42 -35.39
CA ALA A 304 54.45 7.43 -35.82
C ALA A 304 55.43 6.74 -36.78
N GLU A 305 55.25 7.01 -38.08
CA GLU A 305 56.28 6.82 -39.10
C GLU A 305 57.59 7.46 -38.60
N VAL A 306 58.53 6.63 -38.16
CA VAL A 306 59.91 7.03 -37.99
C VAL A 306 60.55 6.92 -39.38
N GLU A 307 60.58 8.05 -40.10
CA GLU A 307 61.59 8.27 -41.13
C GLU A 307 62.96 8.18 -40.46
N ASP A 308 63.76 7.18 -40.82
CA ASP A 308 65.21 7.22 -40.69
C ASP A 308 65.86 6.44 -41.85
N GLU A 309 66.70 7.18 -42.60
CA GLU A 309 67.72 6.85 -43.62
C GLU A 309 67.32 6.53 -45.08
#